data_AF-A0A0L0V7R3-F1
#
_entry.id   AF-A0A0L0V7R3-F1
#
_cell.length_a   1.000
_cell.length_b   1.000
_cell.length_c   1.000
_cell.angle_alpha   90.00
_cell.angle_beta   90.00
_cell.angle_gamma   90.00
#
_symmetry.space_group_name_H-M   'P 1'
#
loop_
_entity.id
_entity.type
_entity.pdbx_description
1 polymer ?
#
loop_
_entity_poly.entity_id
_entity_poly.type
_entity_poly.pdbx_seq_one_letter_code
_entity_poly.pdbx_strand_id
1 'polypeptide(L)'
;MAEFAYNNNEHTTTGVSPNMANYGYHPNFAGIPSSTQCVPEVEHRLLQIKQVQEELKYSIEAAQEAKKQQFDKKVKTNPRWNEGEEVWLSSRNITTTRASPKLLDRWLGPFLINSQISPSAYYKLTLPPSMKGVHPVFQISMLRKHTTDQIEGRRRAEPGPIIVDGEEEWEVDQLLDCRKRGRGREFLVEWKGFGPDSNSWEPETNLSNSKELIDKFDKKFPTATNKYKKRRRRK
;
A
#
# COMPACT_ATOMS: atom_id res chain seq x y z
N MET A 1 19.09 -25.68 25.69
CA MET A 1 18.73 -27.06 25.25
C MET A 1 18.10 -27.08 23.86
N ALA A 2 17.14 -26.21 23.53
CA ALA A 2 16.51 -26.17 22.20
C ALA A 2 17.51 -25.92 21.04
N GLU A 3 18.45 -24.98 21.21
CA GLU A 3 19.48 -24.69 20.21
C GLU A 3 20.40 -25.90 19.94
N PHE A 4 20.83 -26.61 20.98
CA PHE A 4 21.65 -27.81 20.86
C PHE A 4 20.91 -28.94 20.12
N ALA A 5 19.63 -29.16 20.44
CA ALA A 5 18.81 -30.15 19.76
C ALA A 5 18.61 -29.79 18.28
N TYR A 6 18.40 -28.51 17.95
CA TYR A 6 18.28 -28.04 16.58
C TYR A 6 19.58 -28.21 15.79
N ASN A 7 20.72 -27.83 16.38
CA ASN A 7 22.03 -27.90 15.72
C ASN A 7 22.59 -29.32 15.58
N ASN A 8 22.08 -30.28 16.35
CA ASN A 8 22.44 -31.70 16.23
C ASN A 8 21.46 -32.52 15.37
N ASN A 9 20.30 -31.96 15.01
CA ASN A 9 19.35 -32.65 14.15
C ASN A 9 19.68 -32.43 12.67
N GLU A 10 19.39 -33.42 11.84
CA GLU A 10 19.63 -33.36 10.41
C GLU A 10 18.62 -32.42 9.73
N HIS A 11 19.13 -31.55 8.86
CA HIS A 11 18.27 -30.70 8.03
C HIS A 11 17.95 -31.41 6.71
N THR A 12 16.67 -31.43 6.33
CA THR A 12 16.19 -32.07 5.08
C THR A 12 16.82 -31.51 3.80
N THR A 13 17.36 -30.29 3.84
CA THR A 13 18.04 -29.65 2.70
C THR A 13 19.50 -30.09 2.55
N THR A 14 20.16 -30.37 3.67
CA THR A 14 21.62 -30.62 3.72
C THR A 14 21.95 -32.08 3.98
N GLY A 15 21.02 -32.88 4.48
CA GLY A 15 21.25 -34.29 4.88
C GLY A 15 22.16 -34.46 6.09
N VAL A 16 22.72 -33.38 6.62
CA VAL A 16 23.62 -33.36 7.79
C VAL A 16 23.19 -32.27 8.77
N SER A 17 23.58 -32.44 10.04
CA SER A 17 23.31 -31.44 11.09
C SER A 17 24.23 -30.22 10.98
N PRO A 18 23.79 -29.03 11.45
CA PRO A 18 24.65 -27.85 11.52
C PRO A 18 25.97 -28.05 12.28
N ASN A 19 25.97 -28.83 13.36
CA ASN A 19 27.20 -29.13 14.09
C ASN A 19 28.15 -30.05 13.31
N MET A 20 27.61 -31.05 12.60
CA MET A 20 28.39 -31.90 11.71
C MET A 20 29.02 -31.08 10.58
N ALA A 21 28.25 -30.14 10.01
CA ALA A 21 28.72 -29.23 8.97
C ALA A 21 29.86 -28.30 9.43
N ASN A 22 29.76 -27.76 10.66
CA ASN A 22 30.74 -26.81 11.19
C ASN A 22 31.98 -27.48 11.79
N TYR A 23 31.81 -28.61 12.47
CA TYR A 23 32.87 -29.21 13.29
C TYR A 23 33.35 -30.57 12.77
N GLY A 24 32.61 -31.22 11.87
CA GLY A 24 32.85 -32.59 11.43
C GLY A 24 32.46 -33.66 12.47
N TYR A 25 31.77 -33.27 13.55
CA TYR A 25 31.26 -34.18 14.57
C TYR A 25 30.03 -33.59 15.28
N HIS A 26 29.24 -34.45 15.91
CA HIS A 26 28.13 -34.05 16.78
C HIS A 26 28.65 -33.87 18.22
N PRO A 27 28.66 -32.66 18.79
CA PRO A 27 29.03 -32.46 20.18
C PRO A 27 28.03 -33.19 21.08
N ASN A 28 28.54 -33.91 22.08
CA ASN A 28 27.74 -34.57 23.10
C ASN A 28 27.41 -33.60 24.24
N PHE A 29 26.24 -33.77 24.84
CA PHE A 29 25.79 -32.93 25.96
C PHE A 29 26.62 -33.13 27.24
N ALA A 30 27.37 -34.23 27.32
CA ALA A 30 28.10 -34.70 28.51
C ALA A 30 29.54 -34.16 28.66
N GLY A 31 29.97 -33.20 27.84
CA GLY A 31 31.28 -32.56 27.96
C GLY A 31 32.28 -32.92 26.86
N ILE A 32 33.39 -32.18 26.85
CA ILE A 32 34.46 -32.20 25.86
C ILE A 32 35.01 -33.64 25.74
N PRO A 33 35.14 -34.21 24.54
CA PRO A 33 35.77 -35.52 24.37
C PRO A 33 37.19 -35.52 24.95
N SER A 34 37.60 -36.64 25.54
CA SER A 34 38.94 -36.85 26.10
C SER A 34 40.04 -36.42 25.11
N SER A 35 41.20 -35.93 25.58
CA SER A 35 42.29 -35.52 24.68
C SER A 35 42.80 -36.67 23.79
N THR A 36 42.64 -37.92 24.24
CA THR A 36 42.91 -39.15 23.47
C THR A 36 41.89 -39.45 22.37
N GLN A 37 40.69 -38.88 22.44
CA GLN A 37 39.63 -39.00 21.44
C GLN A 37 39.73 -37.89 20.37
N CYS A 38 40.64 -36.94 20.57
CA CYS A 38 40.78 -35.70 19.80
C CYS A 38 41.93 -35.73 18.78
N VAL A 39 42.51 -36.90 18.48
CA VAL A 39 43.64 -37.00 17.54
C VAL A 39 43.39 -37.99 16.40
N PRO A 40 42.44 -37.74 15.49
CA PRO A 40 42.81 -37.79 14.08
C PRO A 40 43.86 -36.70 13.85
N GLU A 41 44.95 -37.04 13.14
CA GLU A 41 45.92 -36.07 12.63
C GLU A 41 45.14 -34.88 12.01
N VAL A 42 45.35 -33.67 12.53
CA VAL A 42 44.50 -32.48 12.25
C VAL A 42 44.21 -32.30 10.76
N GLU A 43 45.16 -32.71 9.91
CA GLU A 43 45.04 -32.78 8.46
C GLU A 43 43.86 -33.63 7.96
N HIS A 44 43.70 -34.86 8.45
CA HIS A 44 42.61 -35.75 8.07
C HIS A 44 41.24 -35.14 8.40
N ARG A 45 41.16 -34.43 9.53
CA ARG A 45 39.94 -33.76 9.94
C ARG A 45 39.62 -32.53 9.09
N LEU A 46 40.63 -31.74 8.72
CA LEU A 46 40.46 -30.63 7.78
C LEU A 46 39.99 -31.12 6.41
N LEU A 47 40.50 -32.27 5.95
CA LEU A 47 40.03 -32.92 4.72
C LEU A 47 38.56 -33.34 4.82
N GLN A 48 38.15 -33.96 5.93
CA GLN A 48 36.76 -34.33 6.17
C GLN A 48 35.82 -33.12 6.19
N ILE A 49 36.19 -32.04 6.88
CA ILE A 49 35.36 -30.83 6.91
C ILE A 49 35.23 -30.22 5.52
N LYS A 50 36.32 -30.19 4.72
CA LYS A 50 36.27 -29.72 3.33
C LYS A 50 35.32 -30.56 2.49
N GLN A 51 35.40 -31.89 2.59
CA GLN A 51 34.50 -32.80 1.87
C GLN A 51 33.02 -32.54 2.25
N VAL A 52 32.72 -32.46 3.55
CA VAL A 52 31.36 -32.17 4.03
C VAL A 52 30.87 -30.81 3.52
N GLN A 53 31.73 -29.79 3.48
CA GLN A 53 31.38 -28.47 2.95
C GLN A 53 31.12 -28.48 1.44
N GLU A 54 31.88 -29.25 0.67
CA GLU A 54 31.66 -29.42 -0.77
C GLU A 54 30.34 -30.14 -1.05
N GLU A 55 30.04 -31.22 -0.33
CA GLU A 55 28.75 -31.93 -0.42
C GLU A 55 27.58 -31.05 0.01
N LEU A 56 27.76 -30.25 1.06
CA LEU A 56 26.78 -29.26 1.52
C LEU A 56 26.49 -28.21 0.47
N LYS A 57 27.54 -27.68 -0.15
CA LYS A 57 27.38 -26.70 -1.23
C LYS A 57 26.55 -27.29 -2.37
N TYR A 58 26.89 -28.50 -2.81
CA TYR A 58 26.15 -29.20 -3.86
C TYR A 58 24.69 -29.45 -3.49
N SER A 59 24.42 -29.96 -2.27
CA SER A 59 23.05 -30.23 -1.81
C SER A 59 22.20 -28.96 -1.70
N ILE A 60 22.78 -27.86 -1.21
CA ILE A 60 22.11 -26.56 -1.13
C ILE A 60 21.81 -26.03 -2.53
N GLU A 61 22.76 -26.10 -3.46
CA GLU A 61 22.57 -25.68 -4.86
C GLU A 61 21.45 -26.50 -5.51
N ALA A 62 21.49 -27.84 -5.40
CA ALA A 62 20.45 -28.72 -5.93
C ALA A 62 19.06 -28.44 -5.31
N ALA A 63 18.99 -28.20 -4.00
CA ALA A 63 17.74 -27.85 -3.34
C ALA A 63 17.22 -26.46 -3.75
N GLN A 64 18.11 -25.50 -3.97
CA GLN A 64 17.75 -24.17 -4.50
C GLN A 64 17.22 -24.28 -5.92
N GLU A 65 17.85 -25.08 -6.77
CA GLU A 65 17.38 -25.35 -8.13
C GLU A 65 16.00 -26.01 -8.14
N ALA A 66 15.78 -27.04 -7.31
CA ALA A 66 14.47 -27.69 -7.19
C ALA A 66 13.38 -26.72 -6.70
N LYS A 67 13.70 -25.88 -5.71
CA LYS A 67 12.80 -24.82 -5.22
C LYS A 67 12.50 -23.79 -6.31
N LYS A 68 13.51 -23.38 -7.08
CA LYS A 68 13.38 -22.46 -8.22
C LYS A 68 12.46 -23.05 -9.28
N GLN A 69 12.71 -24.29 -9.72
CA GLN A 69 11.86 -24.96 -10.70
C GLN A 69 10.39 -25.05 -10.23
N GLN A 70 10.16 -25.36 -8.95
CA GLN A 70 8.81 -25.44 -8.42
C GLN A 70 8.12 -24.07 -8.29
N PHE A 71 8.89 -23.03 -7.97
CA PHE A 71 8.40 -21.65 -7.95
C PHE A 71 8.04 -21.19 -9.35
N ASP A 72 8.97 -21.31 -10.30
CA ASP A 72 8.86 -20.85 -11.70
C ASP A 72 7.63 -21.44 -12.39
N LYS A 73 7.24 -22.69 -12.07
CA LYS A 73 5.99 -23.32 -12.56
C LYS A 73 4.72 -22.51 -12.26
N LYS A 74 4.69 -21.75 -11.16
CA LYS A 74 3.52 -20.97 -10.71
C LYS A 74 3.67 -19.47 -10.96
N VAL A 75 4.82 -19.01 -11.45
CA VAL A 75 5.07 -17.59 -11.69
C VAL A 75 4.34 -17.16 -12.96
N LYS A 76 3.49 -16.14 -12.84
CA LYS A 76 2.91 -15.46 -13.99
C LYS A 76 3.88 -14.41 -14.50
N THR A 77 3.94 -14.23 -15.81
CA THR A 77 4.68 -13.12 -16.43
C THR A 77 4.07 -11.79 -15.99
N ASN A 78 4.93 -10.88 -15.56
CA ASN A 78 4.53 -9.54 -15.14
C ASN A 78 4.01 -8.74 -16.35
N PRO A 79 2.83 -8.10 -16.25
CA PRO A 79 2.33 -7.25 -17.32
C PRO A 79 3.25 -6.05 -17.52
N ARG A 80 3.49 -5.65 -18.77
CA ARG A 80 4.20 -4.41 -19.06
C ARG A 80 3.19 -3.27 -19.16
N TRP A 81 3.36 -2.27 -18.30
CA TRP A 81 2.62 -1.00 -18.35
C TRP A 81 3.49 0.11 -18.91
N ASN A 82 2.87 0.99 -19.68
CA ASN A 82 3.53 2.16 -20.24
C ASN A 82 3.37 3.39 -19.35
N GLU A 83 4.22 4.39 -19.56
CA GLU A 83 4.10 5.70 -18.94
C GLU A 83 2.78 6.36 -19.38
N GLY A 84 2.10 7.02 -18.45
CA GLY A 84 0.77 7.61 -18.66
C GLY A 84 -0.41 6.66 -18.48
N GLU A 85 -0.19 5.35 -18.33
CA GLU A 85 -1.29 4.44 -17.96
C GLU A 85 -1.75 4.66 -16.51
N GLU A 86 -3.04 4.49 -16.27
CA GLU A 86 -3.63 4.56 -14.94
C GLU A 86 -3.62 3.19 -14.27
N VAL A 87 -3.20 3.17 -13.00
CA VAL A 87 -3.16 1.96 -12.18
C VAL A 87 -3.73 2.21 -10.79
N TRP A 88 -4.41 1.20 -10.26
CA TRP A 88 -4.81 1.13 -8.88
C TRP A 88 -3.66 0.70 -7.99
N LEU A 89 -3.53 1.35 -6.84
CA LEU A 89 -2.51 1.03 -5.82
C LEU A 89 -3.13 0.32 -4.61
N SER A 90 -2.56 -0.79 -4.18
CA SER A 90 -3.02 -1.52 -3.00
C SER A 90 -2.80 -0.73 -1.70
N SER A 91 -3.83 -0.62 -0.84
CA SER A 91 -3.76 0.09 0.44
C SER A 91 -3.09 -0.68 1.58
N ARG A 92 -2.68 -1.94 1.38
CA ARG A 92 -2.16 -2.85 2.43
C ARG A 92 -1.09 -2.23 3.35
N ASN A 93 -0.21 -1.41 2.79
CA ASN A 93 0.94 -0.82 3.50
C ASN A 93 0.86 0.71 3.56
N ILE A 94 -0.32 1.29 3.38
CA ILE A 94 -0.51 2.74 3.28
C ILE A 94 -1.47 3.18 4.39
N THR A 95 -0.99 4.05 5.28
CA THR A 95 -1.84 4.68 6.28
C THR A 95 -2.69 5.76 5.62
N THR A 96 -4.01 5.68 5.80
CA THR A 96 -4.99 6.63 5.26
C THR A 96 -5.72 7.30 6.41
N THR A 97 -6.35 8.44 6.16
CA THR A 97 -7.08 9.24 7.17
C THR A 97 -8.34 8.55 7.72
N ARG A 98 -8.81 7.42 7.15
CA ARG A 98 -10.01 6.75 7.67
C ARG A 98 -9.72 6.05 9.00
N ALA A 99 -10.71 6.05 9.88
CA ALA A 99 -10.57 5.60 11.27
C ALA A 99 -10.45 4.06 11.45
N SER A 100 -10.86 3.25 10.47
CA SER A 100 -10.77 1.78 10.57
C SER A 100 -10.36 1.10 9.26
N PRO A 101 -9.55 0.02 9.31
CA PRO A 101 -9.15 -0.72 8.12
C PRO A 101 -10.31 -1.37 7.35
N LYS A 102 -11.44 -1.66 8.02
CA LYS A 102 -12.62 -2.29 7.41
C LYS A 102 -13.35 -1.36 6.44
N LEU A 103 -13.26 -0.05 6.66
CA LEU A 103 -13.86 0.97 5.81
C LEU A 103 -12.85 1.57 4.82
N LEU A 104 -11.62 1.05 4.78
CA LEU A 104 -10.62 1.48 3.81
C LEU A 104 -10.84 0.79 2.47
N ASP A 105 -10.70 1.58 1.43
CA ASP A 105 -10.66 1.09 0.07
C ASP A 105 -9.42 0.19 -0.08
N ARG A 106 -9.62 -1.05 -0.55
CA ARG A 106 -8.51 -2.01 -0.74
C ARG A 106 -7.53 -1.54 -1.83
N TRP A 107 -8.06 -0.81 -2.80
CA TRP A 107 -7.35 -0.26 -3.94
C TRP A 107 -7.62 1.24 -3.97
N LEU A 108 -6.54 2.02 -3.84
CA LEU A 108 -6.55 3.48 -3.84
C LEU A 108 -6.33 3.95 -5.26
N GLY A 109 -7.19 4.87 -5.71
CA GLY A 109 -7.10 5.74 -6.89
C GLY A 109 -6.69 5.10 -8.22
N PRO A 110 -7.14 5.61 -9.37
CA PRO A 110 -6.30 5.56 -10.54
C PRO A 110 -5.16 6.56 -10.36
N PHE A 111 -3.91 6.06 -10.32
CA PHE A 111 -2.71 6.88 -10.35
C PHE A 111 -1.98 6.69 -11.67
N LEU A 112 -1.45 7.79 -12.19
CA LEU A 112 -0.69 7.76 -13.44
C LEU A 112 0.71 7.19 -13.19
N ILE A 113 1.16 6.32 -14.10
CA ILE A 113 2.55 5.88 -14.15
C ILE A 113 3.40 7.02 -14.73
N ASN A 114 4.31 7.54 -13.91
CA ASN A 114 5.27 8.57 -14.32
C ASN A 114 6.45 7.95 -15.07
N SER A 115 7.05 6.89 -14.50
CA SER A 115 8.17 6.21 -15.15
C SER A 115 8.33 4.76 -14.71
N GLN A 116 8.96 3.96 -15.58
CA GLN A 116 9.36 2.60 -15.26
C GLN A 116 10.79 2.57 -14.69
N ILE A 117 10.94 2.18 -13.42
CA ILE A 117 12.26 2.10 -12.77
C ILE A 117 12.94 0.77 -13.10
N SER A 118 12.17 -0.31 -13.12
CA SER A 118 12.65 -1.63 -13.50
C SER A 118 11.65 -2.29 -14.46
N PRO A 119 12.10 -2.85 -15.59
CA PRO A 119 11.24 -3.46 -16.61
C PRO A 119 10.20 -4.45 -16.09
N SER A 120 10.48 -5.11 -14.97
CA SER A 120 9.70 -6.24 -14.48
C SER A 120 9.27 -6.13 -13.02
N ALA A 121 9.64 -5.07 -12.29
CA ALA A 121 9.47 -5.05 -10.84
C ALA A 121 8.90 -3.76 -10.27
N TYR A 122 9.35 -2.58 -10.72
CA TYR A 122 9.08 -1.32 -10.02
C TYR A 122 8.66 -0.20 -10.96
N TYR A 123 7.59 0.49 -10.58
CA TYR A 123 7.03 1.65 -11.28
C TYR A 123 6.93 2.85 -10.35
N LYS A 124 7.17 4.05 -10.89
CA LYS A 124 7.00 5.33 -10.20
C LYS A 124 5.64 5.91 -10.57
N LEU A 125 4.83 6.22 -9.57
CA LEU A 125 3.50 6.83 -9.73
C LEU A 125 3.52 8.33 -9.45
N THR A 126 2.59 9.04 -10.07
CA THR A 126 2.24 10.41 -9.71
C THR A 126 1.22 10.38 -8.58
N LEU A 127 1.68 10.61 -7.36
CA LEU A 127 0.83 10.62 -6.16
C LEU A 127 0.30 12.03 -5.85
N PRO A 128 -0.93 12.14 -5.32
CA PRO A 128 -1.52 13.41 -4.93
C PRO A 128 -0.80 14.02 -3.71
N PRO A 129 -0.84 15.35 -3.54
CA PRO A 129 -0.22 16.03 -2.39
C PRO A 129 -0.72 15.55 -1.02
N SER A 130 -1.92 14.99 -0.95
CA SER A 130 -2.47 14.37 0.27
C SER A 130 -1.64 13.17 0.75
N MET A 131 -0.88 12.52 -0.13
CA MET A 131 -0.04 11.36 0.14
C MET A 131 1.45 11.68 0.18
N LYS A 132 1.84 12.92 0.51
CA LYS A 132 3.24 13.38 0.51
C LYS A 132 4.20 12.54 1.37
N GLY A 133 3.69 11.79 2.35
CA GLY A 133 4.49 10.89 3.20
C GLY A 133 4.75 9.50 2.61
N VAL A 134 4.14 9.15 1.47
CA VAL A 134 4.29 7.83 0.84
C VAL A 134 5.30 7.92 -0.30
N HIS A 135 6.22 6.96 -0.36
CA HIS A 135 7.20 6.90 -1.44
C HIS A 135 6.52 6.54 -2.78
N PRO A 136 6.79 7.25 -3.89
CA PRO A 136 6.05 7.08 -5.14
C PRO A 136 6.41 5.82 -5.95
N VAL A 137 7.36 5.01 -5.48
CA VAL A 137 7.85 3.81 -6.18
C VAL A 137 7.23 2.57 -5.57
N PHE A 138 6.54 1.78 -6.40
CA PHE A 138 5.82 0.60 -5.98
C PHE A 138 6.18 -0.62 -6.81
N GLN A 139 6.12 -1.79 -6.17
CA GLN A 139 6.28 -3.06 -6.87
C GLN A 139 5.04 -3.37 -7.71
N ILE A 140 5.23 -4.02 -8.86
CA ILE A 140 4.15 -4.42 -9.77
C ILE A 140 3.04 -5.25 -9.08
N SER A 141 3.38 -6.04 -8.06
CA SER A 141 2.43 -6.85 -7.28
C SER A 141 1.44 -6.01 -6.46
N MET A 142 1.78 -4.75 -6.17
CA MET A 142 0.94 -3.80 -5.45
C MET A 142 0.05 -2.97 -6.39
N LEU A 143 0.18 -3.17 -7.69
CA LEU A 143 -0.46 -2.38 -8.72
C LEU A 143 -1.43 -3.24 -9.53
N ARG A 144 -2.54 -2.65 -9.96
CA ARG A 144 -3.53 -3.29 -10.81
C ARG A 144 -3.93 -2.34 -11.92
N LYS A 145 -3.96 -2.83 -13.17
CA LYS A 145 -4.38 -2.02 -14.32
C LYS A 145 -5.77 -1.42 -14.06
N HIS A 146 -5.90 -0.10 -14.22
CA HIS A 146 -7.21 0.55 -14.21
C HIS A 146 -7.95 0.18 -15.49
N THR A 147 -9.21 -0.18 -15.37
CA THR A 147 -10.11 -0.37 -16.51
C THR A 147 -11.26 0.58 -16.29
N THR A 148 -11.47 1.48 -17.25
CA THR A 148 -12.62 2.37 -17.23
C THR A 148 -13.89 1.53 -17.36
N ASP A 149 -14.92 1.91 -16.62
CA ASP A 149 -16.22 1.25 -16.73
C ASP A 149 -16.77 1.43 -18.15
N GLN A 150 -16.84 0.34 -18.91
CA GLN A 150 -17.39 0.30 -20.27
C GLN A 150 -18.91 0.07 -20.29
N ILE A 151 -19.54 -0.06 -19.12
CA ILE A 151 -20.98 -0.32 -19.01
C ILE A 151 -21.74 0.98 -19.29
N GLU A 152 -22.45 1.01 -20.42
CA GLU A 152 -23.31 2.11 -20.81
C GLU A 152 -24.38 2.39 -19.73
N GLY A 153 -24.59 3.66 -19.39
CA GLY A 153 -25.59 4.11 -18.40
C GLY A 153 -25.17 4.03 -16.93
N ARG A 154 -23.98 3.47 -16.60
CA ARG A 154 -23.49 3.46 -15.21
C ARG A 154 -22.97 4.83 -14.75
N ARG A 155 -22.32 5.56 -15.66
CA ARG A 155 -21.95 6.96 -15.43
C ARG A 155 -23.18 7.81 -15.72
N ARG A 156 -23.65 8.55 -14.71
CA ARG A 156 -24.61 9.63 -14.94
C ARG A 156 -23.90 10.70 -15.76
N ALA A 157 -24.54 11.20 -16.80
CA ALA A 157 -24.06 12.39 -17.48
C ALA A 157 -24.00 13.52 -16.45
N GLU A 158 -22.82 14.09 -16.25
CA GLU A 158 -22.67 15.29 -15.43
C GLU A 158 -23.47 16.40 -16.13
N PRO A 159 -24.38 17.08 -15.41
CA PRO A 159 -25.11 18.18 -16.00
C PRO A 159 -24.15 19.31 -16.36
N GLY A 160 -24.27 19.82 -17.59
CA GLY A 160 -23.51 20.97 -18.05
C GLY A 160 -23.88 22.25 -17.28
N PRO A 161 -23.05 23.29 -17.36
CA PRO A 161 -23.40 24.59 -16.81
C PRO A 161 -24.64 25.17 -17.51
N ILE A 162 -25.43 25.90 -16.74
CA ILE A 162 -26.56 26.70 -17.20
C ILE A 162 -26.04 28.13 -17.40
N ILE A 163 -26.41 28.76 -18.51
CA ILE A 163 -26.02 30.15 -18.77
C ILE A 163 -27.05 31.06 -18.10
N VAL A 164 -26.61 31.83 -17.10
CA VAL A 164 -27.42 32.86 -16.42
C VAL A 164 -26.68 34.18 -16.59
N ASP A 165 -27.36 35.18 -17.15
CA ASP A 165 -26.79 36.51 -17.41
C ASP A 165 -25.45 36.53 -18.20
N GLY A 166 -25.21 35.50 -19.02
CA GLY A 166 -24.01 35.35 -19.84
C GLY A 166 -22.83 34.67 -19.14
N GLU A 167 -23.00 34.25 -17.89
CA GLU A 167 -22.02 33.48 -17.12
C GLU A 167 -22.47 32.01 -16.97
N GLU A 168 -21.49 31.10 -16.88
CA GLU A 168 -21.73 29.67 -16.65
C GLU A 168 -21.95 29.41 -15.15
N GLU A 169 -23.15 28.96 -14.80
CA GLU A 169 -23.56 28.63 -13.43
C GLU A 169 -24.00 27.17 -13.30
N TRP A 170 -23.81 26.56 -12.13
CA TRP A 170 -24.28 25.20 -11.85
C TRP A 170 -25.46 25.22 -10.87
N GLU A 171 -26.46 24.38 -11.13
CA GLU A 171 -27.64 24.30 -10.27
C GLU A 171 -27.30 23.65 -8.92
N VAL A 172 -27.65 24.34 -7.83
CA VAL A 172 -27.50 23.82 -6.47
C VAL A 172 -28.70 22.95 -6.11
N ASP A 173 -28.44 21.73 -5.64
CA ASP A 173 -29.51 20.87 -5.10
C ASP A 173 -29.79 21.25 -3.65
N GLN A 174 -28.76 21.17 -2.80
CA GLN A 174 -28.90 21.36 -1.35
C GLN A 174 -27.64 21.96 -0.71
N LEU A 175 -27.83 22.64 0.42
CA LEU A 175 -26.74 23.11 1.27
C LEU A 175 -26.59 22.15 2.46
N LEU A 176 -25.41 21.55 2.60
CA LEU A 176 -25.14 20.50 3.59
C LEU A 176 -24.56 21.04 4.89
N ASP A 177 -23.70 22.07 4.81
CA ASP A 177 -23.02 22.62 5.99
C ASP A 177 -22.63 24.09 5.76
N CYS A 178 -22.29 24.82 6.82
CA CYS A 178 -21.87 26.21 6.79
C CYS A 178 -20.69 26.45 7.72
N ARG A 179 -19.65 27.14 7.24
CA ARG A 179 -18.48 27.51 8.03
C ARG A 179 -18.13 28.98 7.88
N LYS A 180 -17.54 29.57 8.91
CA LYS A 180 -16.93 30.91 8.81
C LYS A 180 -15.51 30.81 8.29
N ARG A 181 -15.17 31.60 7.27
CA ARG A 181 -13.81 31.75 6.74
C ARG A 181 -13.50 33.24 6.56
N GLY A 182 -12.51 33.75 7.30
CA GLY A 182 -12.20 35.17 7.32
C GLY A 182 -13.37 36.02 7.82
N ARG A 183 -13.79 37.01 7.01
CA ARG A 183 -14.93 37.89 7.31
C ARG A 183 -16.27 37.36 6.77
N GLY A 184 -16.27 36.30 5.96
CA GLY A 184 -17.45 35.77 5.30
C GLY A 184 -17.87 34.37 5.77
N ARG A 185 -18.93 33.85 5.14
CA ARG A 185 -19.42 32.48 5.30
C ARG A 185 -19.23 31.71 3.99
N GLU A 186 -18.89 30.43 4.12
CA GLU A 186 -18.91 29.47 3.02
C GLU A 186 -19.92 28.38 3.33
N PHE A 187 -20.57 27.86 2.30
CA PHE A 187 -21.51 26.75 2.39
C PHE A 187 -20.95 25.54 1.64
N LEU A 188 -21.18 24.36 2.20
CA LEU A 188 -20.90 23.10 1.52
C LEU A 188 -22.07 22.80 0.61
N VAL A 189 -21.83 22.90 -0.70
CA VAL A 189 -22.84 22.79 -1.74
C VAL A 189 -22.89 21.35 -2.24
N GLU A 190 -24.10 20.79 -2.29
CA GLU A 190 -24.43 19.59 -3.06
C GLU A 190 -24.99 20.02 -4.41
N TRP A 191 -24.25 19.71 -5.48
CA TRP A 191 -24.60 20.12 -6.84
C TRP A 191 -25.61 19.16 -7.45
N LYS A 192 -26.62 19.69 -8.13
CA LYS A 192 -27.69 18.88 -8.70
C LYS A 192 -27.16 17.98 -9.80
N GLY A 193 -27.46 16.69 -9.69
CA GLY A 193 -27.02 15.66 -10.64
C GLY A 193 -25.58 15.18 -10.45
N PHE A 194 -24.82 15.77 -9.53
CA PHE A 194 -23.50 15.28 -9.15
C PHE A 194 -23.56 14.35 -7.93
N GLY A 195 -22.49 13.58 -7.72
CA GLY A 195 -22.32 12.76 -6.53
C GLY A 195 -21.69 13.54 -5.36
N PRO A 196 -21.67 12.98 -4.15
CA PRO A 196 -21.12 13.63 -2.96
C PRO A 196 -19.61 13.94 -3.06
N ASP A 197 -18.90 13.28 -3.97
CA ASP A 197 -17.48 13.50 -4.24
C ASP A 197 -17.20 14.86 -4.91
N SER A 198 -18.21 15.45 -5.57
CA SER A 198 -18.12 16.76 -6.22
C SER A 198 -18.52 17.92 -5.30
N ASN A 199 -18.89 17.65 -4.04
CA ASN A 199 -19.33 18.69 -3.12
C ASN A 199 -18.18 19.65 -2.78
N SER A 200 -18.42 20.95 -2.97
CA SER A 200 -17.42 22.00 -2.76
C SER A 200 -17.86 23.05 -1.74
N TRP A 201 -16.90 23.73 -1.14
CA TRP A 201 -17.16 24.86 -0.26
C TRP A 201 -17.19 26.15 -1.07
N GLU A 202 -18.37 26.71 -1.27
CA GLU A 202 -18.56 27.94 -2.03
C GLU A 202 -18.84 29.13 -1.10
N PRO A 203 -18.29 30.33 -1.39
CA PRO A 203 -18.62 31.53 -0.65
C PRO A 203 -20.09 31.93 -0.88
N GLU A 204 -20.69 32.60 0.11
CA GLU A 204 -22.06 33.12 0.02
C GLU A 204 -22.30 34.02 -1.20
N THR A 205 -21.25 34.69 -1.70
CA THR A 205 -21.29 35.51 -2.92
C THR A 205 -21.55 34.70 -4.18
N ASN A 206 -21.12 33.44 -4.24
CA ASN A 206 -21.34 32.55 -5.40
C ASN A 206 -22.76 31.96 -5.40
N LEU A 207 -23.55 32.17 -4.34
CA LEU A 207 -24.90 31.65 -4.17
C LEU A 207 -25.96 32.75 -4.32
N SER A 208 -25.66 33.82 -5.07
CA SER A 208 -26.54 34.96 -5.34
C SER A 208 -27.93 34.53 -5.83
N ASN A 209 -27.99 33.52 -6.70
CA ASN A 209 -29.20 32.99 -7.31
C ASN A 209 -29.89 31.90 -6.47
N SER A 210 -29.29 31.51 -5.33
CA SER A 210 -29.76 30.44 -4.44
C SER A 210 -30.14 30.93 -3.03
N LYS A 211 -30.52 32.21 -2.89
CA LYS A 211 -30.86 32.82 -1.58
C LYS A 211 -31.96 32.06 -0.82
N GLU A 212 -32.95 31.52 -1.53
CA GLU A 212 -34.01 30.74 -0.89
C GLU A 212 -33.48 29.46 -0.21
N LEU A 213 -32.44 28.84 -0.78
CA LEU A 213 -31.79 27.67 -0.18
C LEU A 213 -31.01 28.05 1.07
N ILE A 214 -30.37 29.23 1.06
CA ILE A 214 -29.69 29.79 2.24
C ILE A 214 -30.71 30.03 3.36
N ASP A 215 -31.84 30.66 3.07
CA ASP A 215 -32.89 30.93 4.06
C ASP A 215 -33.48 29.64 4.64
N LYS A 216 -33.73 28.63 3.78
CA LYS A 216 -34.19 27.31 4.21
C LYS A 216 -33.16 26.62 5.11
N PHE A 217 -31.87 26.73 4.75
CA PHE A 217 -30.78 26.16 5.54
C PHE A 217 -30.65 26.85 6.91
N ASP A 218 -30.63 28.19 6.96
CA ASP A 218 -30.49 28.97 8.19
C ASP A 218 -31.68 28.75 9.13
N LYS A 219 -32.90 28.59 8.60
CA LYS A 219 -34.09 28.19 9.39
C LYS A 219 -33.95 26.79 9.99
N LYS A 220 -33.43 25.83 9.22
CA LYS A 220 -33.29 24.43 9.64
C LYS A 220 -32.11 24.24 10.60
N PHE A 221 -31.03 25.01 10.44
CA PHE A 221 -29.80 24.91 11.21
C PHE A 221 -29.32 26.27 11.75
N PRO A 222 -30.08 26.91 12.65
CA PRO A 222 -29.77 28.27 13.14
C PRO A 222 -28.44 28.38 13.89
N THR A 223 -27.87 27.24 14.35
CA THR A 223 -26.60 27.18 15.09
C THR A 223 -25.43 26.65 14.25
N ALA A 224 -25.62 26.31 12.97
CA ALA A 224 -24.57 25.72 12.12
C ALA A 224 -23.29 26.57 12.07
N THR A 225 -23.45 27.89 11.93
CA THR A 225 -22.31 28.84 11.90
C THR A 225 -21.47 28.87 13.19
N ASN A 226 -22.03 28.41 14.33
CA ASN A 226 -21.33 28.37 15.62
C ASN A 226 -20.61 27.04 15.86
N LYS A 227 -20.91 25.98 15.10
CA LYS A 227 -20.39 24.62 15.30
C LYS A 227 -18.86 24.54 15.17
N TYR A 228 -18.26 25.43 14.38
CA TYR A 228 -16.82 25.48 14.12
C TYR A 228 -16.02 26.48 14.98
N LYS A 229 -16.61 27.06 16.04
CA LYS A 229 -15.85 27.87 17.00
C LYS A 229 -14.83 26.97 17.72
N LYS A 230 -13.60 26.92 17.20
CA LYS A 230 -12.47 26.28 17.88
C LYS A 230 -12.39 26.86 19.30
N ARG A 231 -12.57 26.01 20.33
CA ARG A 231 -12.13 26.33 21.69
C ARG A 231 -10.63 26.61 21.58
N ARG A 232 -10.22 27.88 21.67
CA ARG A 232 -8.79 28.22 21.83
C ARG A 232 -8.32 27.47 23.07
N ARG A 233 -7.54 26.41 22.90
CA ARG A 233 -6.76 25.85 24.01
C ARG A 233 -5.83 27.00 24.44
N ARG A 234 -6.09 27.58 25.61
CA ARG A 234 -5.15 28.48 26.27
C ARG A 234 -3.87 27.67 26.48
N LYS A 235 -2.77 28.18 25.95
CA LYS A 235 -1.43 27.66 26.19
C LYS A 235 -0.97 28.17 27.55
#